data_AF-A0A642V4E2-F1
#
_entry.id   AF-A0A642V4E2-F1
#
_cell.length_a   1.000
_cell.length_b   1.000
_cell.length_c   1.000
_cell.angle_alpha   90.00
_cell.angle_beta   90.00
_cell.angle_gamma   90.00
#
_symmetry.space_group_name_H-M   'P 1'
#
loop_
_entity.id
_entity.type
_entity.pdbx_description
1 polymer ?
#
loop_
_entity_poly.entity_id
_entity_poly.type
_entity_poly.pdbx_seq_one_letter_code
_entity_poly.pdbx_strand_id
1 'polypeptide(L)'
;MAPPVPLSLVDQPEPQPLKLHQALGHHNYSNVFTFYLNGVKQSLLNPNPQGTLLDYIRSTGLTGTKLGCSEGGCGACTVVVASWDPVENKEV
;
A
#
# COMPACT_ATOMS: atom_id res chain seq x y z
N MET A 1 34.08 5.20 -24.68
CA MET A 1 33.44 6.35 -25.36
C MET A 1 32.23 5.80 -26.10
N ALA A 2 31.08 5.69 -25.43
CA ALA A 2 29.87 5.16 -26.03
C ALA A 2 29.31 6.20 -27.02
N PRO A 3 28.82 5.80 -28.21
CA PRO A 3 28.25 6.74 -29.17
C PRO A 3 27.01 7.41 -28.56
N PRO A 4 26.74 8.69 -28.88
CA PRO A 4 25.54 9.38 -28.42
C PRO A 4 24.29 8.66 -28.94
N VAL A 5 23.33 8.40 -28.05
CA VAL A 5 22.03 7.86 -28.42
C VAL A 5 21.32 8.85 -29.35
N PRO A 6 20.79 8.42 -30.51
CA PRO A 6 20.18 9.32 -31.47
C PRO A 6 18.97 10.05 -30.86
N LEU A 7 18.88 11.36 -31.15
CA LEU A 7 17.88 12.30 -30.61
C LEU A 7 16.42 11.90 -30.89
N SER A 8 16.19 10.96 -31.81
CA SER A 8 14.87 10.39 -32.11
C SER A 8 14.31 9.48 -31.00
N LEU A 9 15.12 9.11 -30.01
CA LEU A 9 14.69 8.33 -28.85
C LEU A 9 14.18 9.20 -27.68
N VAL A 10 14.34 10.53 -27.75
CA VAL A 10 14.01 11.46 -26.66
C VAL A 10 12.54 11.93 -26.70
N ASP A 11 11.88 11.79 -27.86
CA ASP A 11 10.47 12.19 -28.08
C ASP A 11 9.47 11.01 -28.08
N GLN A 12 9.85 9.85 -27.53
CA GLN A 12 8.85 8.79 -27.34
C GLN A 12 7.94 9.21 -26.18
N PRO A 13 6.62 9.41 -26.38
CA PRO A 13 5.71 9.73 -25.30
C PRO A 13 5.83 8.65 -24.23
N GLU A 14 6.07 9.09 -22.99
CA GLU A 14 6.20 8.21 -21.83
C GLU A 14 5.05 7.18 -21.85
N PRO A 15 5.36 5.87 -21.92
CA PRO A 15 4.33 4.86 -22.07
C PRO A 15 3.40 4.94 -20.87
N GLN A 16 2.11 5.18 -21.13
CA GLN A 16 1.09 5.25 -20.09
C GLN A 16 1.19 4.00 -19.18
N PRO A 17 1.30 4.16 -17.85
CA PRO A 17 1.60 3.08 -16.91
C PRO A 17 0.58 1.92 -16.92
N LEU A 18 -0.56 2.14 -17.59
CA LEU A 18 -1.64 1.19 -17.73
C LEU A 18 -1.32 0.02 -18.69
N LYS A 19 -0.43 0.20 -19.68
CA LYS A 19 -0.20 -0.84 -20.71
C LYS A 19 0.79 -1.94 -20.30
N LEU A 20 1.66 -1.68 -19.33
CA LEU A 20 2.66 -2.67 -18.90
C LEU A 20 2.03 -3.79 -18.06
N HIS A 21 1.03 -3.46 -17.23
CA HIS A 21 0.34 -4.42 -16.36
C HIS A 21 -0.55 -5.41 -17.14
N GLN A 22 -1.01 -5.05 -18.34
CA GLN A 22 -1.85 -5.91 -19.18
C GLN A 22 -1.06 -7.01 -19.92
N ALA A 23 0.26 -6.85 -20.07
CA ALA A 23 1.10 -7.77 -20.83
C ALA A 23 1.71 -8.92 -19.99
N LEU A 24 1.61 -8.86 -18.65
CA LEU A 24 2.25 -9.79 -17.72
C LEU A 24 1.24 -10.70 -17.02
N GLY A 25 0.46 -11.48 -17.79
CA GLY A 25 -0.41 -12.52 -17.26
C GLY A 25 -1.62 -12.00 -16.47
N HIS A 26 -2.78 -12.64 -16.64
CA HIS A 26 -3.99 -12.32 -15.89
C HIS A 26 -3.84 -12.69 -14.40
N HIS A 27 -3.17 -11.86 -13.63
CA HIS A 27 -3.35 -11.85 -12.19
C HIS A 27 -4.53 -10.93 -11.87
N ASN A 28 -5.55 -11.47 -11.21
CA ASN A 28 -6.77 -10.75 -10.84
C ASN A 28 -6.48 -9.83 -9.62
N TYR A 29 -5.57 -8.87 -9.80
CA TYR A 29 -5.21 -7.90 -8.77
C TYR A 29 -6.32 -6.85 -8.62
N SER A 30 -6.76 -6.65 -7.39
CA SER A 30 -7.68 -5.58 -7.02
C SER A 30 -6.89 -4.31 -6.71
N ASN A 31 -7.33 -3.19 -7.26
CA ASN A 31 -6.86 -1.86 -6.87
C ASN A 31 -7.54 -1.35 -5.58
N VAL A 32 -8.35 -2.19 -4.93
CA VAL A 32 -9.03 -1.88 -3.68
C VAL A 32 -8.41 -2.71 -2.55
N PHE A 33 -7.87 -2.02 -1.55
CA PHE A 33 -7.37 -2.61 -0.31
C PHE A 33 -8.45 -2.53 0.78
N THR A 34 -8.74 -3.65 1.45
CA THR A 34 -9.82 -3.74 2.43
C THR A 34 -9.33 -4.33 3.74
N PHE A 35 -9.73 -3.72 4.86
CA PHE A 35 -9.46 -4.22 6.20
C PHE A 35 -10.53 -3.72 7.19
N TYR A 36 -10.45 -4.11 8.46
CA TYR A 36 -11.33 -3.60 9.51
C TYR A 36 -10.55 -2.73 10.50
N LEU A 37 -11.11 -1.58 10.86
CA LEU A 37 -10.59 -0.69 11.89
C LEU A 37 -11.67 -0.51 12.96
N ASN A 38 -11.41 -0.99 14.18
CA ASN A 38 -12.37 -0.96 15.29
C ASN A 38 -13.76 -1.52 14.91
N GLY A 39 -13.79 -2.62 14.16
CA GLY A 39 -15.02 -3.26 13.67
C GLY A 39 -15.65 -2.62 12.42
N VAL A 40 -15.14 -1.47 11.97
CA VAL A 40 -15.66 -0.79 10.77
C VAL A 40 -14.82 -1.16 9.55
N LYS A 41 -15.48 -1.68 8.51
CA LYS A 41 -14.84 -2.03 7.24
C LYS A 41 -14.32 -0.78 6.52
N GLN A 42 -13.04 -0.79 6.18
CA GLN A 42 -12.37 0.22 5.38
C GLN A 42 -12.10 -0.33 3.99
N SER A 43 -12.36 0.47 2.95
CA SER A 43 -12.08 0.14 1.55
C SER A 43 -11.35 1.31 0.90
N LEU A 44 -10.08 1.11 0.56
CA LEU A 44 -9.20 2.14 0.01
C LEU A 44 -8.96 1.84 -1.47
N LEU A 45 -9.29 2.79 -2.34
CA LEU A 45 -9.02 2.70 -3.78
C LEU A 45 -7.63 3.27 -4.09
N ASN A 46 -6.79 2.50 -4.78
CA ASN A 46 -5.41 2.84 -5.16
C ASN A 46 -4.58 3.42 -3.99
N PRO A 47 -4.47 2.74 -2.83
CA PRO A 47 -3.73 3.27 -1.69
C PRO A 47 -2.23 3.42 -2.03
N ASN A 48 -1.57 4.42 -1.45
CA ASN A 48 -0.12 4.59 -1.55
C ASN A 48 0.58 3.42 -0.83
N PRO A 49 1.40 2.59 -1.52
CA PRO A 49 2.12 1.48 -0.90
C PRO A 49 3.10 1.90 0.21
N GLN A 50 3.55 3.15 0.19
CA GLN A 50 4.45 3.73 1.20
C GLN A 50 3.70 4.32 2.40
N GLY A 51 2.36 4.35 2.37
CA GLY A 51 1.55 4.87 3.48
C GLY A 51 1.59 3.95 4.69
N THR A 52 1.67 4.54 5.89
CA THR A 52 1.68 3.75 7.14
C THR A 52 0.28 3.62 7.73
N LEU A 53 0.05 2.55 8.50
CA LEU A 53 -1.20 2.37 9.24
C LEU A 53 -1.42 3.50 10.26
N LEU A 54 -0.35 3.98 10.90
CA LEU A 54 -0.42 5.10 11.84
C LEU A 54 -0.96 6.38 11.18
N ASP A 55 -0.43 6.72 10.01
CA ASP A 55 -0.87 7.90 9.25
C ASP A 55 -2.34 7.76 8.87
N TYR A 56 -2.74 6.58 8.39
CA TYR A 56 -4.13 6.30 8.05
C TYR A 56 -5.06 6.47 9.26
N ILE A 57 -4.81 5.76 10.37
CA ILE A 57 -5.64 5.83 11.59
C ILE A 57 -5.82 7.29 12.03
N ARG A 58 -4.74 8.06 12.10
CA ARG A 58 -4.79 9.45 12.54
C ARG A 58 -5.56 10.35 11.57
N SER A 59 -5.44 10.12 10.26
CA SER A 59 -6.17 10.88 9.22
C SER A 59 -7.69 10.67 9.29
N THR A 60 -8.16 9.54 9.84
CA THR A 60 -9.60 9.27 10.06
C THR A 60 -10.18 9.96 11.31
N GLY A 61 -9.36 10.72 12.05
CA GLY A 61 -9.77 11.40 13.29
C GLY A 61 -9.56 10.58 14.56
N LEU A 62 -9.14 9.32 14.45
CA LEU A 62 -8.76 8.49 15.59
C LEU A 62 -7.35 8.86 16.08
N THR A 63 -7.28 9.75 17.07
CA THR A 63 -6.01 10.33 17.53
C THR A 63 -5.36 9.60 18.70
N GLY A 64 -5.94 8.48 19.16
CA GLY A 64 -5.43 7.69 20.29
C GLY A 64 -4.02 7.14 20.05
N THR A 65 -3.79 6.52 18.90
CA THR A 65 -2.47 6.02 18.47
C THR A 65 -1.53 7.18 18.12
N LYS A 66 -0.30 7.16 18.63
CA LYS A 66 0.61 8.31 18.59
C LYS A 66 1.83 8.07 17.71
N LEU A 67 2.29 9.13 17.03
CA LEU A 67 3.63 9.17 16.45
C LEU A 67 4.64 9.46 17.55
N GLY A 68 5.56 8.53 17.79
CA GLY A 68 6.66 8.68 18.74
C GLY A 68 8.01 8.71 18.02
N CYS A 69 8.72 7.59 18.03
CA CYS A 69 10.06 7.47 17.44
C CYS A 69 10.11 7.12 15.94
N SER A 70 8.99 6.71 15.33
CA SER A 70 8.89 6.27 13.91
C SER A 70 9.76 5.08 13.50
N GLU A 71 10.51 4.48 14.42
CA GLU A 71 11.40 3.33 14.19
C GLU A 71 11.03 2.09 15.04
N GLY A 72 9.92 2.15 15.77
CA GLY A 72 9.39 1.03 16.55
C GLY A 72 9.90 0.88 17.98
N GLY A 73 10.86 1.68 18.44
CA GLY A 73 11.45 1.56 19.78
C GLY A 73 10.56 1.98 20.98
N CYS A 74 9.60 2.89 20.80
CA CYS A 74 8.84 3.48 21.93
C CYS A 74 7.46 2.87 22.19
N GLY A 75 6.88 2.12 21.23
CA GLY A 75 5.54 1.55 21.37
C GLY A 75 4.37 2.57 21.42
N ALA A 76 4.60 3.87 21.17
CA ALA A 76 3.55 4.88 21.21
C ALA A 76 2.46 4.66 20.12
N CYS A 77 2.80 3.91 19.06
CA CYS A 77 1.90 3.54 17.98
C CYS A 77 1.41 2.07 18.02
N THR A 78 1.54 1.38 19.16
CA THR A 78 1.11 -0.03 19.29
C THR A 78 -0.37 -0.20 19.01
N VAL A 79 -0.71 -1.26 18.27
CA VAL A 79 -2.08 -1.68 17.93
C VAL A 79 -2.19 -3.20 18.02
N VAL A 80 -3.43 -3.71 18.08
CA VAL A 80 -3.71 -5.15 17.92
C VAL A 80 -4.06 -5.41 16.46
N VAL A 81 -3.46 -6.46 15.89
CA VAL A 81 -3.82 -6.99 14.57
C VAL A 81 -4.41 -8.38 14.82
N ALA A 82 -5.56 -8.64 14.23
CA ALA A 82 -6.22 -9.93 14.26
C ALA A 82 -6.48 -10.39 12.83
N SER A 83 -6.33 -11.69 12.58
CA SER A 83 -6.62 -12.30 11.29
C SER A 83 -7.20 -13.70 11.46
N TRP A 84 -7.82 -14.21 10.40
CA TRP A 84 -8.28 -15.59 10.37
C TRP A 84 -7.26 -16.43 9.61
N ASP A 85 -6.73 -17.47 10.28
CA ASP A 85 -5.93 -18.49 9.62
C ASP A 85 -6.87 -19.50 8.92
N PRO A 86 -6.91 -19.54 7.59
CA PRO A 86 -7.81 -20.43 6.87
C PRO A 86 -7.36 -21.90 6.89
N VAL A 87 -6.09 -22.19 7.18
CA VAL A 87 -5.57 -23.57 7.24
C VAL A 87 -5.95 -24.19 8.57
N GLU A 88 -5.73 -23.45 9.65
CA GLU A 88 -5.99 -23.92 11.01
C GLU A 88 -7.43 -23.61 11.49
N ASN A 89 -8.20 -22.89 10.68
CA ASN A 89 -9.60 -22.52 10.95
C ASN A 89 -9.78 -21.85 12.33
N LYS A 90 -8.94 -20.86 12.62
CA LYS A 90 -8.93 -20.13 13.89
C LYS A 90 -8.51 -18.67 13.72
N GLU A 91 -8.86 -17.85 14.70
CA GLU A 91 -8.35 -16.48 14.83
C GLU A 91 -6.91 -16.50 15.35
N VAL A 92 -6.05 -15.66 14.79
CA VAL A 92 -4.64 -15.46 15.16
C VAL A 92 -4.34 -13.98 15.37
#